data_AF-A0A847SET5-F1
#
_entry.id   AF-A0A847SET5-F1
#
_cell.length_a   1.000
_cell.length_b   1.000
_cell.length_c   1.000
_cell.angle_alpha   90.00
_cell.angle_beta   90.00
_cell.angle_gamma   90.00
#
_symmetry.space_group_name_H-M   'P 1'
#
loop_
_entity.id
_entity.type
_entity.pdbx_description
1 polymer ?
#
loop_
_entity_poly.entity_id
_entity_poly.type
_entity_poly.pdbx_seq_one_letter_code
_entity_poly.pdbx_strand_id
1 'polypeptide(L)'
;MKSILLLACMICFFSHHANAQVTKAFTVYGTLDKFYPVVFTDSAWWRHEASEIQIGRSDVHRDSSWRGSLIAKFRYHTSNWGNGSSFIDADIHQYSSVPDNNKFIAGWRDATANNSAFIIIIWLRGNTSYFFSSRYNDRVTVYDGITNALPFEEPVINVPGTTSRPQTFKTSIDSYVNTNGNTFGSGTVYYNSSGTNFFGGNVGIGTTTPTAKLEISGGPYWTSAGWGKAIKLWRAQSMVLDAGSKRFGIGASYDSLLYFFSADSDSGQAPIRWNMVMTNSGNIGIGTQTPNAYKLAVEGVLGARKIKVTQQANWADYVFHPDYKLPTLQEVSQFIQTNGHLPEIPTAAEVKENGVDVGEMNRLLLQKVEELTLYLIKQQKEIDELKSQIKK
;
A
#
# COMPACT_ATOMS: atom_id res chain seq x y z
N MET A 1 23.72 60.20 -57.08
CA MET A 1 24.50 58.99 -56.74
C MET A 1 25.25 59.10 -55.40
N LYS A 2 24.65 59.66 -54.33
CA LYS A 2 25.27 59.68 -52.99
C LYS A 2 24.34 59.28 -51.82
N SER A 3 23.06 58.98 -52.09
CA SER A 3 22.08 58.67 -51.04
C SER A 3 21.67 57.19 -50.97
N ILE A 4 22.23 56.32 -51.83
CA ILE A 4 21.93 54.88 -51.84
C ILE A 4 23.01 54.05 -51.11
N LEU A 5 24.19 54.64 -50.88
CA LEU A 5 25.27 53.93 -50.18
C LEU A 5 25.13 53.94 -48.65
N LEU A 6 24.37 54.86 -48.07
CA LEU A 6 24.21 54.93 -46.61
C LEU A 6 23.18 53.93 -46.06
N LEU A 7 22.23 53.46 -46.89
CA LEU A 7 21.23 52.50 -46.45
C LEU A 7 21.77 51.06 -46.41
N ALA A 8 22.81 50.76 -47.19
CA ALA A 8 23.47 49.46 -47.20
C ALA A 8 24.41 49.25 -45.98
N CYS A 9 24.90 50.33 -45.35
CA CYS A 9 25.76 50.22 -44.16
C CYS A 9 25.00 50.07 -42.84
N MET A 10 23.68 50.32 -42.81
CA MET A 10 22.89 50.27 -41.57
C MET A 10 22.27 48.88 -41.29
N ILE A 11 22.29 47.96 -42.27
CA ILE A 11 21.72 46.60 -42.13
C ILE A 11 22.75 45.59 -41.59
N CYS A 12 24.05 45.94 -41.54
CA CYS A 12 25.09 45.02 -41.07
C CYS A 12 25.31 45.01 -39.55
N PHE A 13 24.51 45.72 -38.75
CA PHE A 13 24.65 45.76 -37.27
C PHE A 13 23.53 45.10 -36.46
N PHE A 14 22.62 44.38 -37.11
CA PHE A 14 21.74 43.44 -36.44
C PHE A 14 22.02 42.00 -36.89
N SER A 15 23.26 41.54 -36.65
CA SER A 15 23.48 40.10 -36.49
C SER A 15 22.78 39.68 -35.19
N HIS A 16 21.50 39.33 -35.29
CA HIS A 16 20.85 38.51 -34.28
C HIS A 16 21.75 37.30 -34.04
N HIS A 17 22.09 37.06 -32.77
CA HIS A 17 22.71 35.83 -32.33
C HIS A 17 21.76 34.67 -32.67
N ALA A 18 21.87 34.13 -33.88
CA ALA A 18 21.38 32.81 -34.20
C ALA A 18 22.33 31.83 -33.48
N ASN A 19 22.02 31.52 -32.22
CA ASN A 19 22.65 30.41 -31.53
C ASN A 19 22.15 29.12 -32.19
N ALA A 20 22.78 28.71 -33.29
CA ALA A 20 22.60 27.36 -33.80
C ALA A 20 23.13 26.39 -32.73
N GLN A 21 22.26 25.56 -32.17
CA GLN A 21 22.64 24.53 -31.21
C GLN A 21 23.51 23.50 -31.94
N VAL A 22 24.83 23.55 -31.71
CA VAL A 22 25.77 22.61 -32.33
C VAL A 22 25.75 21.30 -31.53
N THR A 23 25.19 20.25 -32.13
CA THR A 23 25.35 18.88 -31.62
C THR A 23 26.80 18.45 -31.77
N LYS A 24 27.42 18.01 -30.67
CA LYS A 24 28.82 17.53 -30.64
C LYS A 24 28.84 16.03 -30.38
N ALA A 25 29.68 15.31 -31.11
CA ALA A 25 29.92 13.89 -30.87
C ALA A 25 31.01 13.69 -29.82
N PHE A 26 30.90 12.66 -29.00
CA PHE A 26 31.95 12.17 -28.12
C PHE A 26 31.85 10.65 -27.97
N THR A 27 32.96 10.00 -27.68
CA THR A 27 33.00 8.55 -27.48
C THR A 27 33.44 8.25 -26.07
N VAL A 28 32.73 7.33 -25.42
CA VAL A 28 33.18 6.72 -24.18
C VAL A 28 33.87 5.42 -24.57
N TYR A 29 35.18 5.36 -24.37
CA TYR A 29 35.95 4.16 -24.66
C TYR A 29 35.78 3.13 -23.52
N GLY A 30 36.70 2.17 -23.40
CA GLY A 30 36.60 1.09 -22.43
C GLY A 30 35.76 -0.09 -22.92
N THR A 31 35.08 -0.81 -22.02
CA THR A 31 34.41 -2.07 -22.32
C THR A 31 32.88 -1.97 -22.21
N LEU A 32 32.16 -2.85 -22.93
CA LEU A 32 30.69 -2.86 -23.00
C LEU A 32 30.00 -3.29 -21.71
N ASP A 33 30.66 -4.03 -20.85
CA ASP A 33 30.15 -4.46 -19.53
C ASP A 33 30.20 -3.34 -18.48
N LYS A 34 30.81 -2.20 -18.80
CA LYS A 34 31.05 -1.09 -17.88
C LYS A 34 30.40 0.21 -18.32
N PHE A 35 30.14 1.06 -17.34
CA PHE A 35 29.71 2.43 -17.54
C PHE A 35 30.71 3.37 -16.89
N TYR A 36 31.18 4.36 -17.63
CA TYR A 36 32.28 5.22 -17.24
C TYR A 36 31.78 6.61 -16.88
N PRO A 37 32.41 7.29 -15.90
CA PRO A 37 32.04 8.63 -15.51
C PRO A 37 32.29 9.61 -16.65
N VAL A 38 31.22 10.31 -17.05
CA VAL A 38 31.28 11.43 -17.99
C VAL A 38 30.81 12.67 -17.24
N VAL A 39 31.69 13.65 -17.15
CA VAL A 39 31.50 14.87 -16.39
C VAL A 39 30.89 15.94 -17.30
N PHE A 40 29.79 16.54 -16.83
CA PHE A 40 29.15 17.67 -17.48
C PHE A 40 29.20 18.88 -16.55
N THR A 41 29.51 20.05 -17.10
CA THR A 41 29.44 21.31 -16.34
C THR A 41 28.00 21.77 -16.12
N ASP A 42 27.79 22.60 -15.12
CA ASP A 42 26.56 23.36 -14.88
C ASP A 42 26.79 24.82 -15.30
N SER A 43 26.77 25.06 -16.61
CA SER A 43 27.12 26.37 -17.18
C SER A 43 26.02 27.42 -16.99
N ALA A 44 24.81 27.01 -16.64
CA ALA A 44 23.69 27.89 -16.35
C ALA A 44 23.69 28.45 -14.91
N TRP A 45 24.58 27.94 -14.04
CA TRP A 45 24.61 28.30 -12.62
C TRP A 45 24.52 29.80 -12.36
N TRP A 46 25.44 30.57 -12.96
CA TRP A 46 25.54 32.03 -12.81
C TRP A 46 24.47 32.81 -13.58
N ARG A 47 23.65 32.11 -14.37
CA ARG A 47 22.56 32.70 -15.15
C ARG A 47 21.21 32.58 -14.44
N HIS A 48 21.19 32.00 -13.23
CA HIS A 48 19.95 31.73 -12.48
C HIS A 48 18.97 30.83 -13.24
N GLU A 49 19.50 29.93 -14.06
CA GLU A 49 18.72 28.94 -14.82
C GLU A 49 19.25 27.53 -14.54
N ALA A 50 18.42 26.54 -14.82
CA ALA A 50 18.85 25.14 -14.84
C ALA A 50 19.69 24.88 -16.10
N SER A 51 20.80 24.16 -15.93
CA SER A 51 21.52 23.60 -17.07
C SER A 51 20.69 22.51 -17.71
N GLU A 52 20.74 22.44 -19.04
CA GLU A 52 19.99 21.46 -19.82
C GLU A 52 20.88 20.87 -20.90
N ILE A 53 21.07 19.55 -20.83
CA ILE A 53 21.77 18.78 -21.85
C ILE A 53 20.87 17.71 -22.42
N GLN A 54 21.07 17.40 -23.69
CA GLN A 54 20.45 16.26 -24.35
C GLN A 54 21.54 15.32 -24.84
N ILE A 55 21.41 14.04 -24.52
CA ILE A 55 22.31 12.97 -24.96
C ILE A 55 21.52 12.06 -25.90
N GLY A 56 22.03 11.89 -27.11
CA GLY A 56 21.34 11.19 -28.19
C GLY A 56 22.20 10.12 -28.86
N ARG A 57 21.52 9.07 -29.30
CA ARG A 57 22.01 7.99 -30.16
C ARG A 57 20.80 7.34 -30.85
N SER A 58 20.39 7.88 -31.99
CA SER A 58 19.15 7.45 -32.66
C SER A 58 19.29 6.16 -33.47
N ASP A 59 20.46 5.93 -34.06
CA ASP A 59 20.73 4.76 -34.91
C ASP A 59 21.03 3.51 -34.05
N VAL A 60 20.17 2.51 -34.16
CA VAL A 60 20.27 1.25 -33.41
C VAL A 60 21.47 0.39 -33.84
N HIS A 61 22.01 0.59 -35.05
CA HIS A 61 23.16 -0.15 -35.57
C HIS A 61 24.48 0.60 -35.43
N ARG A 62 24.46 1.80 -34.84
CA ARG A 62 25.66 2.55 -34.54
C ARG A 62 26.56 1.75 -33.60
N ASP A 63 27.87 1.79 -33.84
CA ASP A 63 28.94 1.07 -33.13
C ASP A 63 28.90 -0.47 -33.29
N SER A 64 27.71 -1.09 -33.38
CA SER A 64 27.51 -2.50 -33.72
C SER A 64 26.01 -2.78 -34.01
N SER A 65 25.71 -3.93 -34.62
CA SER A 65 24.35 -4.33 -34.98
C SER A 65 23.45 -4.46 -33.75
N TRP A 66 22.25 -3.87 -33.81
CA TRP A 66 21.23 -3.93 -32.75
C TRP A 66 21.72 -3.47 -31.36
N ARG A 67 22.62 -2.50 -31.30
CA ARG A 67 23.11 -1.92 -30.04
C ARG A 67 22.07 -1.08 -29.29
N GLY A 68 20.99 -0.66 -29.94
CA GLY A 68 19.86 0.05 -29.33
C GLY A 68 19.93 1.57 -29.50
N SER A 69 18.96 2.31 -28.99
CA SER A 69 18.92 3.77 -29.09
C SER A 69 18.81 4.43 -27.72
N LEU A 70 19.23 5.68 -27.65
CA LEU A 70 19.11 6.54 -26.47
C LEU A 70 18.66 7.93 -26.92
N ILE A 71 17.61 8.44 -26.30
CA ILE A 71 17.29 9.87 -26.26
C ILE A 71 17.09 10.19 -24.78
N ALA A 72 18.00 10.98 -24.22
CA ALA A 72 17.93 11.40 -22.83
C ALA A 72 18.09 12.91 -22.72
N LYS A 73 17.34 13.51 -21.80
CA LYS A 73 17.44 14.92 -21.43
C LYS A 73 17.71 15.01 -19.94
N PHE A 74 18.74 15.76 -19.57
CA PHE A 74 19.06 16.05 -18.18
C PHE A 74 18.86 17.54 -17.94
N ARG A 75 18.06 17.87 -16.94
CA ARG A 75 17.89 19.24 -16.43
C ARG A 75 18.39 19.26 -15.00
N TYR A 76 19.34 20.13 -14.69
CA TYR A 76 20.01 20.10 -13.40
C TYR A 76 20.49 21.46 -12.93
N HIS A 77 20.68 21.53 -11.62
CA HIS A 77 21.31 22.62 -10.91
C HIS A 77 22.08 21.98 -9.76
N THR A 78 23.39 22.21 -9.71
CA THR A 78 24.30 21.62 -8.71
C THR A 78 24.12 22.23 -7.31
N SER A 79 24.86 21.80 -6.30
CA SER A 79 24.66 22.25 -4.90
C SER A 79 25.64 23.33 -4.43
N ASN A 80 26.42 23.91 -5.34
CA ASN A 80 27.58 24.72 -4.98
C ASN A 80 27.22 25.96 -4.12
N TRP A 81 28.10 26.34 -3.19
CA TRP A 81 27.92 27.43 -2.22
C TRP A 81 26.63 27.35 -1.39
N GLY A 82 26.14 26.13 -1.13
CA GLY A 82 24.97 25.93 -0.27
C GLY A 82 23.64 26.29 -0.93
N ASN A 83 23.55 26.23 -2.26
CA ASN A 83 22.27 26.35 -2.95
C ASN A 83 21.34 25.19 -2.54
N GLY A 84 20.25 25.51 -1.83
CA GLY A 84 19.26 24.54 -1.36
C GLY A 84 18.23 24.11 -2.40
N SER A 85 18.36 24.57 -3.64
CA SER A 85 17.48 24.24 -4.77
C SER A 85 18.20 23.40 -5.84
N SER A 86 19.18 22.60 -5.42
CA SER A 86 19.88 21.68 -6.32
C SER A 86 19.01 20.48 -6.70
N PHE A 87 19.15 20.02 -7.94
CA PHE A 87 18.41 18.88 -8.46
C PHE A 87 19.07 18.31 -9.73
N ILE A 88 18.74 17.07 -10.05
CA ILE A 88 19.02 16.44 -11.35
C ILE A 88 17.78 15.66 -11.77
N ASP A 89 17.10 16.19 -12.79
CA ASP A 89 15.98 15.57 -13.47
C ASP A 89 16.52 14.88 -14.73
N ALA A 90 16.18 13.60 -14.91
CA ALA A 90 16.57 12.84 -16.08
C ALA A 90 15.33 12.27 -16.77
N ASP A 91 15.08 12.70 -18.00
CA ASP A 91 14.13 12.08 -18.92
C ASP A 91 14.90 11.11 -19.80
N ILE A 92 14.69 9.80 -19.65
CA ILE A 92 15.47 8.77 -20.35
C ILE A 92 14.54 7.87 -21.15
N HIS A 93 14.74 7.87 -22.46
CA HIS A 93 14.15 6.92 -23.38
C HIS A 93 15.26 6.10 -24.01
N GLN A 94 15.39 4.85 -23.57
CA GLN A 94 16.38 3.92 -24.10
C GLN A 94 15.72 2.61 -24.49
N TYR A 95 16.18 2.04 -25.60
CA TYR A 95 15.57 0.87 -26.22
C TYR A 95 15.36 -0.27 -25.19
N SER A 96 14.09 -0.65 -25.01
CA SER A 96 13.63 -1.41 -23.83
C SER A 96 13.62 -2.93 -24.05
N SER A 97 13.61 -3.40 -25.30
CA SER A 97 13.33 -4.78 -25.70
C SER A 97 14.56 -5.68 -25.88
N VAL A 98 15.69 -5.37 -25.25
CA VAL A 98 16.99 -6.04 -25.46
C VAL A 98 17.82 -6.16 -24.18
N PRO A 99 18.80 -7.08 -24.11
CA PRO A 99 19.61 -7.35 -22.92
C PRO A 99 20.32 -6.12 -22.32
N ASP A 100 20.76 -6.23 -21.06
CA ASP A 100 21.32 -5.12 -20.29
C ASP A 100 22.45 -4.38 -20.99
N ASN A 101 23.25 -5.06 -21.82
CA ASN A 101 24.34 -4.44 -22.58
C ASN A 101 23.85 -3.30 -23.50
N ASN A 102 22.57 -3.26 -23.86
CA ASN A 102 21.95 -2.22 -24.70
C ASN A 102 21.35 -1.05 -23.90
N LYS A 103 21.52 -1.02 -22.57
CA LYS A 103 21.27 0.17 -21.74
C LYS A 103 22.49 1.07 -21.75
N PHE A 104 22.29 2.39 -21.74
CA PHE A 104 23.38 3.33 -21.98
C PHE A 104 23.74 4.19 -20.77
N ILE A 105 22.83 4.34 -19.82
CA ILE A 105 23.04 5.13 -18.60
C ILE A 105 22.93 4.22 -17.38
N ALA A 106 23.93 4.26 -16.49
CA ALA A 106 23.92 3.51 -15.22
C ALA A 106 23.58 4.35 -14.00
N GLY A 107 23.49 5.68 -14.15
CA GLY A 107 23.14 6.59 -13.08
C GLY A 107 23.79 7.94 -13.28
N TRP A 108 23.51 8.84 -12.36
CA TRP A 108 24.05 10.19 -12.34
C TRP A 108 24.21 10.67 -10.90
N ARG A 109 25.03 11.70 -10.71
CA ARG A 109 25.11 12.38 -9.42
C ARG A 109 25.56 13.82 -9.54
N ASP A 110 25.23 14.59 -8.52
CA ASP A 110 25.89 15.83 -8.21
C ASP A 110 27.33 15.53 -7.75
N ALA A 111 28.30 16.18 -8.38
CA ALA A 111 29.74 16.02 -8.14
C ALA A 111 30.37 17.32 -7.66
N THR A 112 29.63 18.14 -6.91
CA THR A 112 30.12 19.35 -6.24
C THR A 112 30.51 19.12 -4.78
N ALA A 113 31.19 18.01 -4.49
CA ALA A 113 31.65 17.71 -3.12
C ALA A 113 32.33 18.94 -2.49
N ASN A 114 31.96 19.26 -1.25
CA ASN A 114 32.50 20.43 -0.52
C ASN A 114 32.31 21.79 -1.21
N ASN A 115 31.29 21.97 -2.07
CA ASN A 115 31.05 23.25 -2.75
C ASN A 115 32.25 23.73 -3.59
N SER A 116 32.87 22.81 -4.33
CA SER A 116 34.15 23.05 -5.02
C SER A 116 34.04 23.19 -6.54
N ALA A 117 32.87 22.87 -7.12
CA ALA A 117 32.71 22.73 -8.55
C ALA A 117 31.28 23.04 -9.01
N PHE A 118 31.09 23.08 -10.33
CA PHE A 118 29.79 23.22 -11.01
C PHE A 118 29.66 22.07 -11.99
N ILE A 119 29.61 20.83 -11.50
CA ILE A 119 29.63 19.64 -12.34
C ILE A 119 28.69 18.55 -11.83
N ILE A 120 28.17 17.78 -12.77
CA ILE A 120 27.52 16.49 -12.52
C ILE A 120 28.31 15.37 -13.21
N ILE A 121 28.09 14.15 -12.77
CA ILE A 121 28.59 12.94 -13.44
C ILE A 121 27.40 12.15 -13.96
N ILE A 122 27.50 11.67 -15.19
CA ILE A 122 26.61 10.66 -15.75
C ILE A 122 27.46 9.45 -16.13
N TRP A 123 27.09 8.27 -15.65
CA TRP A 123 27.78 7.03 -16.02
C TRP A 123 27.23 6.49 -17.33
N LEU A 124 28.03 6.62 -18.39
CA LEU A 124 27.66 6.21 -19.75
C LEU A 124 28.39 4.94 -20.16
N ARG A 125 27.70 4.07 -20.89
CA ARG A 125 28.22 2.78 -21.38
C ARG A 125 29.50 2.98 -22.19
N GLY A 126 30.52 2.16 -21.92
CA GLY A 126 31.77 2.14 -22.66
C GLY A 126 31.65 1.53 -24.06
N ASN A 127 32.71 1.68 -24.86
CA ASN A 127 32.74 1.30 -26.27
C ASN A 127 31.49 1.78 -27.05
N THR A 128 31.09 3.04 -26.80
CA THR A 128 29.85 3.60 -27.34
C THR A 128 30.04 5.07 -27.71
N SER A 129 29.55 5.44 -28.89
CA SER A 129 29.52 6.83 -29.35
C SER A 129 28.19 7.51 -29.03
N TYR A 130 28.28 8.75 -28.56
CA TYR A 130 27.17 9.59 -28.14
C TYR A 130 27.21 10.94 -28.85
N PHE A 131 26.05 11.58 -28.89
CA PHE A 131 25.90 12.96 -29.31
C PHE A 131 25.36 13.75 -28.14
N PHE A 132 25.94 14.90 -27.84
CA PHE A 132 25.35 15.82 -26.89
C PHE A 132 25.05 17.17 -27.50
N SER A 133 24.03 17.81 -26.96
CA SER A 133 23.80 19.23 -27.16
C SER A 133 23.45 19.85 -25.82
N SER A 134 23.76 21.13 -25.67
CA SER A 134 23.52 21.90 -24.45
C SER A 134 22.98 23.27 -24.83
N ARG A 135 22.05 23.78 -24.03
CA ARG A 135 21.54 25.15 -24.16
C ARG A 135 22.60 26.21 -23.78
N TYR A 136 23.55 25.86 -22.91
CA TYR A 136 24.52 26.78 -22.32
C TYR A 136 25.98 26.44 -22.63
N ASN A 137 26.22 25.62 -23.67
CA ASN A 137 27.53 25.15 -24.10
C ASN A 137 28.30 24.44 -22.96
N ASP A 138 27.58 23.57 -22.25
CA ASP A 138 28.19 22.70 -21.24
C ASP A 138 29.34 21.88 -21.83
N ARG A 139 30.40 21.74 -21.04
CA ARG A 139 31.56 20.94 -21.39
C ARG A 139 31.29 19.50 -21.00
N VAL A 140 31.71 18.59 -21.88
CA VAL A 140 31.72 17.15 -21.62
C VAL A 140 33.16 16.69 -21.48
N THR A 141 33.46 15.94 -20.42
CA THR A 141 34.78 15.34 -20.18
C THR A 141 34.61 13.87 -19.82
N VAL A 142 35.20 12.98 -20.62
CA VAL A 142 35.09 11.52 -20.44
C VAL A 142 36.27 11.00 -19.63
N TYR A 143 35.99 10.22 -18.58
CA TYR A 143 36.99 9.52 -17.77
C TYR A 143 36.81 8.01 -17.90
N ASP A 144 37.61 7.39 -18.76
CA ASP A 144 37.50 5.98 -19.16
C ASP A 144 38.83 5.21 -19.10
N GLY A 145 39.91 5.86 -18.63
CA GLY A 145 41.26 5.32 -18.62
C GLY A 145 42.01 5.45 -19.94
N ILE A 146 41.36 5.96 -20.99
CA ILE A 146 41.93 6.18 -22.32
C ILE A 146 41.96 7.68 -22.65
N THR A 147 40.79 8.34 -22.60
CA THR A 147 40.64 9.78 -22.81
C THR A 147 41.22 10.56 -21.64
N ASN A 148 40.82 10.19 -20.42
CA ASN A 148 41.36 10.70 -19.17
C ASN A 148 41.50 9.54 -18.18
N ALA A 149 42.50 9.62 -17.30
CA ALA A 149 42.78 8.59 -16.30
C ALA A 149 41.61 8.40 -15.33
N LEU A 150 41.41 7.16 -14.88
CA LEU A 150 40.55 6.83 -13.75
C LEU A 150 41.41 6.66 -12.47
N PRO A 151 40.84 6.92 -11.27
CA PRO A 151 39.51 7.46 -11.03
C PRO A 151 39.40 8.95 -11.40
N PHE A 152 38.17 9.41 -11.69
CA PHE A 152 37.87 10.83 -11.69
C PHE A 152 37.89 11.33 -10.24
N GLU A 153 38.78 12.26 -9.92
CA GLU A 153 38.84 12.92 -8.62
C GLU A 153 37.88 14.13 -8.61
N GLU A 154 36.86 14.08 -7.76
CA GLU A 154 35.97 15.23 -7.56
C GLU A 154 36.78 16.42 -7.01
N PRO A 155 36.60 17.65 -7.55
CA PRO A 155 37.31 18.81 -7.04
C PRO A 155 37.03 19.01 -5.54
N VAL A 156 37.98 19.58 -4.82
CA VAL A 156 37.84 19.93 -3.40
C VAL A 156 38.26 21.37 -3.18
N ILE A 157 37.62 22.04 -2.21
CA ILE A 157 38.12 23.32 -1.70
C ILE A 157 39.33 23.06 -0.80
N ASN A 158 40.34 23.94 -0.83
CA ASN A 158 41.54 23.81 0.01
C ASN A 158 41.24 24.20 1.47
N VAL A 159 40.37 23.44 2.15
CA VAL A 159 40.00 23.65 3.56
C VAL A 159 40.38 22.38 4.36
N PRO A 160 41.01 22.52 5.54
CA PRO A 160 41.35 21.37 6.37
C PRO A 160 40.13 20.48 6.66
N GLY A 161 40.26 19.17 6.41
CA GLY A 161 39.20 18.18 6.65
C GLY A 161 38.33 17.81 5.45
N THR A 162 38.54 18.43 4.27
CA THR A 162 37.84 18.02 3.03
C THR A 162 38.58 16.90 2.32
N THR A 163 37.88 15.81 1.97
CA THR A 163 38.42 14.69 1.19
C THR A 163 37.81 14.65 -0.22
N SER A 164 38.64 14.31 -1.21
CA SER A 164 38.17 14.01 -2.57
C SER A 164 37.36 12.72 -2.58
N ARG A 165 36.36 12.65 -3.45
CA ARG A 165 35.49 11.47 -3.64
C ARG A 165 35.81 10.83 -4.99
N PRO A 166 36.78 9.90 -5.08
CA PRO A 166 37.15 9.29 -6.34
C PRO A 166 35.99 8.51 -6.96
N GLN A 167 35.73 8.72 -8.25
CA GLN A 167 34.69 8.04 -9.02
C GLN A 167 35.31 7.16 -10.10
N THR A 168 34.86 5.90 -10.16
CA THR A 168 35.28 4.92 -11.17
C THR A 168 34.10 4.43 -11.99
N PHE A 169 34.31 3.44 -12.84
CA PHE A 169 33.26 2.81 -13.64
C PHE A 169 32.26 2.03 -12.76
N LYS A 170 31.03 1.86 -13.27
CA LYS A 170 30.00 0.97 -12.72
C LYS A 170 29.87 -0.28 -13.59
N THR A 171 29.48 -1.39 -12.97
CA THR A 171 29.14 -2.66 -13.65
C THR A 171 27.63 -2.98 -13.57
N SER A 172 26.87 -2.20 -12.80
CA SER A 172 25.43 -2.31 -12.67
C SER A 172 24.76 -0.94 -12.84
N ILE A 173 23.49 -0.96 -13.21
CA ILE A 173 22.62 0.22 -13.31
C ILE A 173 22.02 0.49 -11.93
N ASP A 174 22.05 1.74 -11.49
CA ASP A 174 21.42 2.14 -10.23
C ASP A 174 19.89 1.93 -10.31
N SER A 175 19.28 1.53 -9.19
CA SER A 175 17.86 1.15 -9.13
C SER A 175 16.87 2.26 -9.50
N TYR A 176 17.28 3.54 -9.46
CA TYR A 176 16.44 4.68 -9.82
C TYR A 176 16.44 4.99 -11.33
N VAL A 177 17.36 4.42 -12.12
CA VAL A 177 17.42 4.68 -13.56
C VAL A 177 16.28 3.96 -14.25
N ASN A 178 15.37 4.74 -14.84
CA ASN A 178 14.28 4.18 -15.63
C ASN A 178 14.68 4.02 -17.11
N THR A 179 13.82 3.36 -17.90
CA THR A 179 14.02 3.17 -19.34
C THR A 179 13.00 3.92 -20.21
N ASN A 180 11.98 4.50 -19.58
CA ASN A 180 10.85 5.16 -20.22
C ASN A 180 10.38 6.34 -19.36
N GLY A 181 10.95 7.53 -19.61
CA GLY A 181 10.46 8.80 -19.08
C GLY A 181 11.28 9.39 -17.94
N ASN A 182 10.62 10.17 -17.09
CA ASN A 182 11.27 11.00 -16.06
C ASN A 182 11.65 10.22 -14.79
N THR A 183 12.92 10.28 -14.40
CA THR A 183 13.40 10.00 -13.05
C THR A 183 13.80 11.32 -12.39
N PHE A 184 13.18 11.62 -11.25
CA PHE A 184 13.69 12.61 -10.30
C PHE A 184 14.74 11.90 -9.42
N GLY A 185 15.96 12.43 -9.32
CA GLY A 185 17.04 11.83 -8.51
C GLY A 185 16.72 11.65 -7.01
N SER A 186 15.55 12.09 -6.57
CA SER A 186 14.94 11.82 -5.28
C SER A 186 13.44 11.59 -5.54
N GLY A 187 13.03 10.32 -5.64
CA GLY A 187 11.76 9.92 -6.24
C GLY A 187 10.57 10.76 -5.81
N THR A 188 9.77 11.23 -6.76
CA THR A 188 8.58 12.00 -6.41
C THR A 188 7.42 11.77 -7.37
N VAL A 189 6.25 11.51 -6.77
CA VAL A 189 4.95 11.92 -7.29
C VAL A 189 4.37 12.89 -6.28
N TYR A 190 4.22 14.17 -6.63
CA TYR A 190 3.69 15.24 -5.76
C TYR A 190 2.75 16.15 -6.54
N TYR A 191 1.48 16.28 -6.11
CA TYR A 191 0.49 17.14 -6.77
C TYR A 191 -0.22 18.06 -5.78
N ASN A 192 -0.01 19.37 -5.94
CA ASN A 192 -0.57 20.45 -5.13
C ASN A 192 -1.55 21.30 -5.99
N SER A 193 -2.79 20.84 -6.14
CA SER A 193 -3.85 21.55 -6.89
C SER A 193 -5.27 21.22 -6.37
N SER A 194 -6.24 22.09 -6.65
CA SER A 194 -7.68 21.89 -6.41
C SER A 194 -8.41 21.34 -7.66
N GLY A 195 -7.91 20.24 -8.24
CA GLY A 195 -8.43 19.66 -9.49
C GLY A 195 -8.41 18.14 -9.56
N THR A 196 -8.94 17.58 -10.65
CA THR A 196 -9.01 16.12 -10.89
C THR A 196 -7.67 15.57 -11.36
N ASN A 197 -7.14 14.57 -10.65
CA ASN A 197 -6.05 13.73 -11.13
C ASN A 197 -6.64 12.48 -11.77
N PHE A 198 -6.43 12.28 -13.06
CA PHE A 198 -6.99 11.15 -13.81
C PHE A 198 -5.89 10.21 -14.31
N PHE A 199 -6.00 8.92 -13.97
CA PHE A 199 -5.16 7.86 -14.48
C PHE A 199 -6.00 6.94 -15.37
N GLY A 200 -5.82 7.04 -16.69
CA GLY A 200 -6.54 6.17 -17.64
C GLY A 200 -6.06 4.72 -17.62
N GLY A 201 -4.79 4.49 -17.27
CA GLY A 201 -4.15 3.18 -17.17
C GLY A 201 -4.27 2.53 -15.79
N ASN A 202 -3.56 1.42 -15.62
CA ASN A 202 -3.38 0.77 -14.32
C ASN A 202 -2.27 1.48 -13.53
N VAL A 203 -2.48 1.69 -12.24
CA VAL A 203 -1.51 2.28 -11.31
C VAL A 203 -0.93 1.19 -10.42
N GLY A 204 0.37 0.98 -10.53
CA GLY A 204 1.13 0.08 -9.65
C GLY A 204 1.86 0.87 -8.56
N ILE A 205 1.66 0.50 -7.29
CA ILE A 205 2.44 1.02 -6.16
C ILE A 205 3.26 -0.14 -5.61
N GLY A 206 4.58 -0.09 -5.76
CA GLY A 206 5.46 -1.23 -5.43
C GLY A 206 5.46 -2.37 -6.45
N THR A 207 4.81 -2.17 -7.62
CA THR A 207 4.84 -3.10 -8.76
C THR A 207 4.94 -2.33 -10.07
N THR A 208 5.64 -2.89 -11.06
CA THR A 208 5.75 -2.33 -12.42
C THR A 208 4.80 -2.97 -13.43
N THR A 209 4.07 -4.01 -13.03
CA THR A 209 3.19 -4.81 -13.91
C THR A 209 1.78 -5.01 -13.32
N PRO A 210 1.06 -3.93 -12.96
CA PRO A 210 -0.26 -4.03 -12.33
C PRO A 210 -1.30 -4.68 -13.26
N THR A 211 -2.00 -5.69 -12.74
CA THR A 211 -3.06 -6.45 -13.42
C THR A 211 -4.46 -5.88 -13.20
N ALA A 212 -4.61 -4.91 -12.29
CA ALA A 212 -5.84 -4.19 -12.01
C ALA A 212 -5.61 -2.67 -12.05
N LYS A 213 -6.70 -1.89 -12.06
CA LYS A 213 -6.63 -0.41 -12.11
C LYS A 213 -5.78 0.20 -11.00
N LEU A 214 -5.79 -0.40 -9.82
CA LEU A 214 -4.88 -0.10 -8.73
C LEU A 214 -4.37 -1.42 -8.18
N GLU A 215 -3.06 -1.63 -8.24
CA GLU A 215 -2.40 -2.78 -7.61
C GLU A 215 -1.30 -2.27 -6.68
N ILE A 216 -1.33 -2.73 -5.44
CA ILE A 216 -0.38 -2.33 -4.40
C ILE A 216 0.34 -3.59 -3.92
N SER A 217 1.66 -3.59 -4.06
CA SER A 217 2.53 -4.69 -3.63
C SER A 217 3.49 -4.20 -2.55
N GLY A 218 3.52 -4.94 -1.44
CA GLY A 218 4.38 -4.64 -0.29
C GLY A 218 3.85 -3.54 0.64
N GLY A 219 4.69 -3.15 1.58
CA GLY A 219 4.40 -2.17 2.62
C GLY A 219 5.23 -2.46 3.88
N PRO A 220 5.50 -1.47 4.74
CA PRO A 220 6.27 -1.68 5.96
C PRO A 220 5.53 -2.64 6.90
N TYR A 221 6.27 -3.48 7.62
CA TYR A 221 5.71 -4.37 8.65
C TYR A 221 5.01 -3.56 9.75
N TRP A 222 3.88 -4.06 10.26
CA TRP A 222 3.12 -3.39 11.32
C TRP A 222 2.58 -4.32 12.42
N THR A 223 2.74 -5.64 12.29
CA THR A 223 2.36 -6.62 13.33
C THR A 223 3.54 -7.52 13.69
N SER A 224 3.47 -8.16 14.86
CA SER A 224 4.42 -9.19 15.28
C SER A 224 4.38 -10.45 14.40
N ALA A 225 3.30 -10.64 13.64
CA ALA A 225 3.16 -11.72 12.66
C ALA A 225 3.81 -11.42 11.30
N GLY A 226 4.50 -10.27 11.16
CA GLY A 226 5.16 -9.89 9.92
C GLY A 226 4.19 -9.40 8.83
N TRP A 227 2.98 -8.97 9.18
CA TRP A 227 2.04 -8.44 8.20
C TRP A 227 2.43 -7.02 7.78
N GLY A 228 2.38 -6.75 6.48
CA GLY A 228 2.68 -5.44 5.87
C GLY A 228 1.49 -4.50 5.86
N LYS A 229 1.75 -3.19 5.86
CA LYS A 229 0.76 -2.11 5.80
C LYS A 229 0.79 -1.46 4.43
N ALA A 230 0.12 -2.09 3.47
CA ALA A 230 0.03 -1.62 2.09
C ALA A 230 -0.87 -0.39 1.93
N ILE A 231 -2.00 -0.36 2.65
CA ILE A 231 -2.95 0.75 2.70
C ILE A 231 -3.15 1.15 4.15
N LYS A 232 -3.01 2.45 4.46
CA LYS A 232 -3.33 3.01 5.78
C LYS A 232 -4.39 4.10 5.61
N LEU A 233 -5.58 3.83 6.13
CA LEU A 233 -6.63 4.84 6.28
C LEU A 233 -6.52 5.47 7.67
N TRP A 234 -6.80 6.77 7.77
CA TRP A 234 -6.92 7.44 9.05
C TRP A 234 -8.26 7.11 9.72
N ARG A 235 -8.36 7.34 11.03
CA ARG A 235 -9.63 7.19 11.75
C ARG A 235 -10.74 8.01 11.08
N ALA A 236 -11.95 7.46 11.08
CA ALA A 236 -13.12 7.99 10.39
C ALA A 236 -12.98 8.14 8.87
N GLN A 237 -12.03 7.43 8.25
CA GLN A 237 -11.97 7.24 6.81
C GLN A 237 -12.43 5.83 6.45
N SER A 238 -12.99 5.67 5.26
CA SER A 238 -13.51 4.40 4.77
C SER A 238 -13.14 4.16 3.32
N MET A 239 -13.18 2.90 2.91
CA MET A 239 -13.27 2.52 1.50
C MET A 239 -14.75 2.37 1.16
N VAL A 240 -15.16 2.89 0.00
CA VAL A 240 -16.54 2.85 -0.47
C VAL A 240 -16.63 2.00 -1.75
N LEU A 241 -17.71 1.23 -1.84
CA LEU A 241 -18.09 0.41 -2.97
C LEU A 241 -19.46 0.89 -3.48
N ASP A 242 -19.50 1.29 -4.74
CA ASP A 242 -20.72 1.62 -5.46
C ASP A 242 -21.59 0.38 -5.72
N ALA A 243 -22.85 0.44 -5.32
CA ALA A 243 -23.85 -0.59 -5.57
C ALA A 243 -25.17 0.04 -6.05
N GLY A 244 -25.17 0.58 -7.27
CA GLY A 244 -26.32 1.31 -7.83
C GLY A 244 -26.63 2.56 -7.02
N SER A 245 -27.83 2.65 -6.43
CA SER A 245 -28.24 3.75 -5.56
C SER A 245 -27.79 3.57 -4.10
N LYS A 246 -26.97 2.57 -3.78
CA LYS A 246 -26.48 2.30 -2.43
C LYS A 246 -24.97 2.32 -2.41
N ARG A 247 -24.43 2.52 -1.22
CA ARG A 247 -22.99 2.53 -0.95
C ARG A 247 -22.72 1.56 0.17
N PHE A 248 -21.70 0.74 0.00
CA PHE A 248 -21.18 -0.12 1.05
C PHE A 248 -19.80 0.36 1.40
N GLY A 249 -19.49 0.45 2.68
CA GLY A 249 -18.16 0.84 3.09
C GLY A 249 -17.59 0.00 4.21
N ILE A 250 -16.26 0.03 4.28
CA ILE A 250 -15.46 -0.54 5.35
C ILE A 250 -14.55 0.55 5.91
N GLY A 251 -14.56 0.74 7.22
CA GLY A 251 -13.80 1.81 7.85
C GLY A 251 -13.55 1.57 9.33
N ALA A 252 -12.78 2.46 9.93
CA ALA A 252 -12.50 2.46 11.37
C ALA A 252 -13.00 3.75 12.02
N SER A 253 -13.65 3.66 13.18
CA SER A 253 -14.23 4.82 13.86
C SER A 253 -13.21 5.54 14.76
N TYR A 254 -13.60 6.67 15.35
CA TYR A 254 -12.82 7.32 16.40
C TYR A 254 -12.70 6.42 17.65
N ASP A 255 -13.72 5.61 17.90
CA ASP A 255 -13.87 4.77 19.10
C ASP A 255 -13.30 3.36 18.91
N SER A 256 -12.37 3.19 17.96
CA SER A 256 -11.68 1.93 17.69
C SER A 256 -12.60 0.77 17.27
N LEU A 257 -13.68 1.06 16.57
CA LEU A 257 -14.53 0.05 15.93
C LEU A 257 -14.13 -0.12 14.47
N LEU A 258 -13.97 -1.37 14.02
CA LEU A 258 -14.04 -1.71 12.60
C LEU A 258 -15.50 -1.88 12.23
N TYR A 259 -15.95 -1.26 11.13
CA TYR A 259 -17.34 -1.33 10.73
C TYR A 259 -17.53 -1.59 9.25
N PHE A 260 -18.60 -2.32 8.96
CA PHE A 260 -19.22 -2.49 7.66
C PHE A 260 -20.55 -1.75 7.70
N PHE A 261 -20.71 -0.79 6.80
CA PHE A 261 -21.87 0.08 6.78
C PHE A 261 -22.44 0.21 5.39
N SER A 262 -23.68 0.70 5.34
CA SER A 262 -24.28 1.13 4.07
C SER A 262 -24.93 2.49 4.20
N ALA A 263 -24.99 3.20 3.07
CA ALA A 263 -25.67 4.48 2.95
C ALA A 263 -26.46 4.54 1.63
N ASP A 264 -27.45 5.43 1.59
CA ASP A 264 -28.29 5.63 0.40
C ASP A 264 -27.63 6.52 -0.66
N SER A 265 -26.50 7.17 -0.36
CA SER A 265 -25.70 7.97 -1.29
C SER A 265 -24.33 8.31 -0.69
N ASP A 266 -23.40 8.79 -1.52
CA ASP A 266 -22.14 9.41 -1.09
C ASP A 266 -22.32 10.91 -0.80
N SER A 267 -23.38 11.27 -0.08
CA SER A 267 -23.54 12.62 0.45
C SER A 267 -23.13 12.62 1.91
N GLY A 268 -22.41 13.64 2.37
CA GLY A 268 -22.01 13.78 3.78
C GLY A 268 -23.19 13.89 4.77
N GLN A 269 -24.42 13.83 4.29
CA GLN A 269 -25.67 13.90 5.05
C GLN A 269 -26.48 12.59 4.97
N ALA A 270 -26.03 11.58 4.20
CA ALA A 270 -26.75 10.33 4.06
C ALA A 270 -26.76 9.57 5.40
N PRO A 271 -27.93 9.12 5.89
CA PRO A 271 -27.98 8.29 7.09
C PRO A 271 -27.22 6.98 6.83
N ILE A 272 -26.34 6.64 7.76
CA ILE A 272 -25.59 5.37 7.72
C ILE A 272 -26.36 4.28 8.44
N ARG A 273 -26.20 3.05 7.95
CA ARG A 273 -26.70 1.83 8.60
C ARG A 273 -25.49 0.99 8.99
N TRP A 274 -25.37 0.71 10.28
CA TRP A 274 -24.35 -0.16 10.83
C TRP A 274 -24.77 -1.60 10.58
N ASN A 275 -24.17 -2.23 9.57
CA ASN A 275 -24.52 -3.59 9.20
C ASN A 275 -23.80 -4.58 10.12
N MET A 276 -22.50 -4.35 10.33
CA MET A 276 -21.66 -5.14 11.22
C MET A 276 -20.58 -4.26 11.86
N VAL A 277 -20.29 -4.49 13.13
CA VAL A 277 -19.15 -3.89 13.85
C VAL A 277 -18.28 -4.96 14.47
N MET A 278 -16.99 -4.65 14.63
CA MET A 278 -16.05 -5.39 15.45
C MET A 278 -15.38 -4.42 16.42
N THR A 279 -15.45 -4.73 17.71
CA THR A 279 -14.78 -3.94 18.76
C THR A 279 -13.29 -4.29 18.85
N ASN A 280 -12.51 -3.45 19.53
CA ASN A 280 -11.10 -3.73 19.81
C ASN A 280 -10.88 -5.01 20.65
N SER A 281 -11.88 -5.44 21.42
CA SER A 281 -11.91 -6.71 22.16
C SER A 281 -12.31 -7.93 21.30
N GLY A 282 -12.54 -7.71 20.00
CA GLY A 282 -12.93 -8.73 19.03
C GLY A 282 -14.39 -9.17 19.13
N ASN A 283 -15.27 -8.39 19.78
CA ASN A 283 -16.69 -8.70 19.84
C ASN A 283 -17.37 -8.21 18.56
N ILE A 284 -18.26 -9.02 17.99
CA ILE A 284 -18.97 -8.73 16.74
C ILE A 284 -20.42 -8.33 17.06
N GLY A 285 -20.85 -7.19 16.55
CA GLY A 285 -22.26 -6.78 16.54
C GLY A 285 -22.83 -6.83 15.13
N ILE A 286 -24.01 -7.43 14.95
CA ILE A 286 -24.78 -7.40 13.69
C ILE A 286 -26.08 -6.66 13.99
N GLY A 287 -26.32 -5.56 13.29
CA GLY A 287 -27.44 -4.65 13.58
C GLY A 287 -27.27 -3.80 14.84
N THR A 288 -26.19 -3.97 15.61
CA THR A 288 -25.89 -3.23 16.83
C THR A 288 -24.44 -2.77 16.86
N GLN A 289 -24.17 -1.62 17.49
CA GLN A 289 -22.82 -1.10 17.69
C GLN A 289 -22.22 -1.55 19.03
N THR A 290 -23.05 -2.02 19.95
CA THR A 290 -22.69 -2.32 21.33
C THR A 290 -22.94 -3.79 21.62
N PRO A 291 -22.06 -4.70 21.16
CA PRO A 291 -22.20 -6.13 21.45
C PRO A 291 -22.01 -6.47 22.93
N ASN A 292 -21.65 -5.49 23.78
CA ASN A 292 -21.52 -5.62 25.24
C ASN A 292 -20.67 -6.84 25.62
N ALA A 293 -21.20 -7.69 26.51
CA ALA A 293 -20.52 -8.90 26.99
C ALA A 293 -20.51 -10.05 25.96
N TYR A 294 -21.26 -9.96 24.87
CA TYR A 294 -21.38 -11.04 23.90
C TYR A 294 -20.25 -10.99 22.87
N LYS A 295 -19.65 -12.15 22.57
CA LYS A 295 -18.70 -12.28 21.46
C LYS A 295 -19.37 -12.08 20.10
N LEU A 296 -20.64 -12.47 19.99
CA LEU A 296 -21.49 -12.19 18.85
C LEU A 296 -22.85 -11.72 19.38
N ALA A 297 -23.20 -10.47 19.12
CA ALA A 297 -24.53 -9.93 19.37
C ALA A 297 -25.26 -9.74 18.04
N VAL A 298 -26.48 -10.26 17.94
CA VAL A 298 -27.35 -10.10 16.75
C VAL A 298 -28.61 -9.39 17.19
N GLU A 299 -28.79 -8.16 16.74
CA GLU A 299 -30.01 -7.39 16.97
C GLU A 299 -31.00 -7.68 15.84
N GLY A 300 -31.74 -8.80 16.00
CA GLY A 300 -32.66 -9.33 15.01
C GLY A 300 -32.82 -10.85 15.13
N VAL A 301 -33.33 -11.48 14.07
CA VAL A 301 -33.53 -12.93 14.03
C VAL A 301 -32.29 -13.62 13.49
N LEU A 302 -31.73 -14.54 14.26
CA LEU A 302 -30.68 -15.45 13.79
C LEU A 302 -31.31 -16.67 13.10
N GLY A 303 -31.17 -16.74 11.77
CA GLY A 303 -31.50 -17.94 11.01
C GLY A 303 -30.33 -18.92 10.98
N ALA A 304 -30.57 -20.19 11.33
CA ALA A 304 -29.56 -21.24 11.26
C ALA A 304 -30.18 -22.55 10.77
N ARG A 305 -29.46 -23.29 9.90
CA ARG A 305 -29.87 -24.64 9.49
C ARG A 305 -29.59 -25.70 10.56
N LYS A 306 -28.56 -25.48 11.37
CA LYS A 306 -28.16 -26.36 12.48
C LYS A 306 -27.37 -25.54 13.49
N ILE A 307 -27.69 -25.71 14.77
CA ILE A 307 -26.94 -25.12 15.89
C ILE A 307 -26.46 -26.28 16.76
N LYS A 308 -25.16 -26.29 17.08
CA LYS A 308 -24.58 -27.20 18.08
C LYS A 308 -24.13 -26.35 19.26
N VAL A 309 -24.81 -26.49 20.39
CA VAL A 309 -24.44 -25.82 21.64
C VAL A 309 -23.48 -26.73 22.40
N THR A 310 -22.28 -26.25 22.69
CA THR A 310 -21.25 -26.99 23.45
C THR A 310 -21.14 -26.40 24.84
N GLN A 311 -22.01 -26.84 25.75
CA GLN A 311 -21.87 -26.54 27.17
C GLN A 311 -21.00 -27.60 27.84
N GLN A 312 -20.25 -27.20 28.86
CA GLN A 312 -19.41 -28.10 29.66
C GLN A 312 -20.18 -28.76 30.81
N ALA A 313 -21.47 -28.48 30.97
CA ALA A 313 -22.30 -29.05 32.04
C ALA A 313 -22.56 -30.54 31.81
N ASN A 314 -22.65 -31.30 32.91
CA ASN A 314 -23.10 -32.68 32.87
C ASN A 314 -24.55 -32.72 32.34
N TRP A 315 -24.76 -33.53 31.30
CA TRP A 315 -26.10 -33.75 30.74
C TRP A 315 -26.99 -34.49 31.76
N ALA A 316 -28.31 -34.40 31.61
CA ALA A 316 -29.28 -34.69 32.66
C ALA A 316 -29.30 -36.14 33.19
N ASP A 317 -28.61 -37.08 32.53
CA ASP A 317 -28.55 -38.52 32.81
C ASP A 317 -28.31 -38.90 34.29
N TYR A 318 -27.76 -37.98 35.09
CA TYR A 318 -27.60 -38.16 36.54
C TYR A 318 -28.92 -38.41 37.28
N VAL A 319 -30.07 -38.06 36.70
CA VAL A 319 -31.41 -38.36 37.27
C VAL A 319 -31.61 -39.87 37.47
N PHE A 320 -30.93 -40.69 36.67
CA PHE A 320 -30.99 -42.15 36.78
C PHE A 320 -29.97 -42.75 37.75
N HIS A 321 -29.10 -41.93 38.36
CA HIS A 321 -28.12 -42.45 39.30
C HIS A 321 -28.78 -42.91 40.62
N PRO A 322 -28.28 -43.96 41.28
CA PRO A 322 -28.89 -44.50 42.50
C PRO A 322 -28.97 -43.51 43.68
N ASP A 323 -28.11 -42.49 43.69
CA ASP A 323 -28.05 -41.45 44.71
C ASP A 323 -28.91 -40.22 44.37
N TYR A 324 -29.54 -40.19 43.20
CA TYR A 324 -30.45 -39.11 42.82
C TYR A 324 -31.73 -39.15 43.67
N LYS A 325 -31.98 -38.04 44.38
CA LYS A 325 -33.17 -37.87 45.21
C LYS A 325 -34.30 -37.29 44.37
N LEU A 326 -35.06 -38.18 43.73
CA LEU A 326 -36.29 -37.79 43.03
C LEU A 326 -37.27 -37.16 44.03
N PRO A 327 -37.72 -35.90 43.81
CA PRO A 327 -38.76 -35.30 44.63
C PRO A 327 -40.02 -36.16 44.64
N THR A 328 -40.90 -35.99 45.62
CA THR A 328 -42.21 -36.64 45.60
C THR A 328 -43.20 -35.81 44.78
N LEU A 329 -44.22 -36.44 44.20
CA LEU A 329 -45.29 -35.70 43.50
C LEU A 329 -46.03 -34.71 44.42
N GLN A 330 -46.07 -34.99 45.73
CA GLN A 330 -46.63 -34.08 46.72
C GLN A 330 -45.76 -32.82 46.87
N GLU A 331 -44.44 -32.97 46.98
CA GLU A 331 -43.50 -31.84 47.03
C GLU A 331 -43.54 -31.02 45.74
N VAL A 332 -43.56 -31.67 44.58
CA VAL A 332 -43.68 -30.99 43.29
C VAL A 332 -45.01 -30.24 43.18
N SER A 333 -46.13 -30.87 43.56
CA SER A 333 -47.45 -30.22 43.58
C SER A 333 -47.46 -29.01 44.51
N GLN A 334 -46.90 -29.13 45.71
CA GLN A 334 -46.82 -28.02 46.66
C GLN A 334 -45.97 -26.87 46.10
N PHE A 335 -44.84 -27.18 45.46
CA PHE A 335 -44.00 -26.20 44.80
C PHE A 335 -44.75 -25.45 43.69
N ILE A 336 -45.48 -26.17 42.83
CA ILE A 336 -46.26 -25.57 41.74
C ILE A 336 -47.39 -24.69 42.31
N GLN A 337 -48.12 -25.16 43.34
CA GLN A 337 -49.18 -24.36 43.97
C GLN A 337 -48.64 -23.06 44.58
N THR A 338 -47.41 -23.10 45.10
CA THR A 338 -46.78 -21.95 45.75
C THR A 338 -46.13 -20.99 44.75
N ASN A 339 -45.45 -21.52 43.72
CA ASN A 339 -44.58 -20.72 42.83
C ASN A 339 -45.12 -20.57 41.40
N GLY A 340 -46.05 -21.42 40.96
CA GLY A 340 -46.66 -21.35 39.63
C GLY A 340 -45.79 -21.87 38.48
N HIS A 341 -44.66 -22.54 38.76
CA HIS A 341 -43.79 -23.18 37.77
C HIS A 341 -43.16 -24.45 38.34
N LEU A 342 -42.47 -25.23 37.48
CA LEU A 342 -41.73 -26.42 37.91
C LEU A 342 -40.44 -26.03 38.66
N PRO A 343 -39.99 -26.86 39.61
CA PRO A 343 -38.68 -26.68 40.27
C PRO A 343 -37.56 -26.51 39.23
N GLU A 344 -36.59 -25.64 39.51
CA GLU A 344 -35.38 -25.36 38.70
C GLU A 344 -35.62 -24.73 37.32
N ILE A 345 -36.86 -24.74 36.80
CA ILE A 345 -37.22 -24.02 35.58
C ILE A 345 -37.39 -22.54 35.95
N PRO A 346 -36.72 -21.61 35.24
CA PRO A 346 -36.87 -20.18 35.51
C PRO A 346 -38.31 -19.72 35.27
N THR A 347 -38.73 -18.75 36.06
CA THR A 347 -40.04 -18.11 35.94
C THR A 347 -40.16 -17.35 34.62
N ALA A 348 -41.40 -17.12 34.17
CA ALA A 348 -41.65 -16.26 33.01
C ALA A 348 -41.13 -14.82 33.22
N ALA A 349 -41.11 -14.33 34.47
CA ALA A 349 -40.57 -13.03 34.82
C ALA A 349 -39.04 -12.99 34.61
N GLU A 350 -38.31 -13.99 35.11
CA GLU A 350 -36.85 -14.08 34.93
C GLU A 350 -36.46 -14.23 33.46
N VAL A 351 -37.19 -15.03 32.69
CA VAL A 351 -36.95 -15.21 31.24
C VAL A 351 -37.23 -13.92 30.47
N LYS A 352 -38.26 -13.17 30.85
CA LYS A 352 -38.57 -11.88 30.21
C LYS A 352 -37.48 -10.84 30.48
N GLU A 353 -36.92 -10.84 31.68
CA GLU A 353 -35.90 -9.88 32.09
C GLU A 353 -34.51 -10.22 31.53
N ASN A 354 -34.11 -11.49 31.62
CA ASN A 354 -32.72 -11.92 31.37
C ASN A 354 -32.54 -12.76 30.10
N GLY A 355 -33.64 -13.16 29.45
CA GLY A 355 -33.61 -14.16 28.39
C GLY A 355 -33.38 -15.57 28.94
N VAL A 356 -33.00 -16.49 28.06
CA VAL A 356 -32.74 -17.89 28.41
C VAL A 356 -31.50 -18.41 27.68
N ASP A 357 -30.62 -19.12 28.40
CA ASP A 357 -29.61 -19.94 27.74
C ASP A 357 -30.28 -21.19 27.17
N VAL A 358 -30.30 -21.29 25.84
CA VAL A 358 -30.95 -22.38 25.11
C VAL A 358 -30.33 -23.75 25.44
N GLY A 359 -29.02 -23.82 25.69
CA GLY A 359 -28.37 -25.06 26.09
C GLY A 359 -28.82 -25.51 27.48
N GLU A 360 -28.86 -24.58 28.42
CA GLU A 360 -29.21 -24.88 29.82
C GLU A 360 -30.70 -25.22 29.95
N MET A 361 -31.56 -24.48 29.23
CA MET A 361 -32.98 -24.80 29.17
C MET A 361 -33.22 -26.18 28.56
N ASN A 362 -32.51 -26.55 27.47
CA ASN A 362 -32.62 -27.91 26.92
C ASN A 362 -32.17 -28.99 27.91
N ARG A 363 -31.12 -28.72 28.70
CA ARG A 363 -30.64 -29.63 29.76
C ARG A 363 -31.69 -29.79 30.86
N LEU A 364 -32.24 -28.68 31.38
CA LEU A 364 -33.29 -28.67 32.40
C LEU A 364 -34.57 -29.36 31.92
N LEU A 365 -34.99 -29.10 30.68
CA LEU A 365 -36.15 -29.76 30.09
C LEU A 365 -35.94 -31.27 29.98
N LEU A 366 -34.74 -31.72 29.59
CA LEU A 366 -34.41 -33.14 29.58
C LEU A 366 -34.47 -33.74 30.98
N GLN A 367 -33.91 -33.07 31.99
CA GLN A 367 -34.01 -33.50 33.39
C GLN A 367 -35.47 -33.72 33.80
N LYS A 368 -36.38 -32.80 33.45
CA LYS A 368 -37.80 -32.95 33.77
C LYS A 368 -38.46 -34.09 32.99
N VAL A 369 -38.06 -34.35 31.75
CA VAL A 369 -38.52 -35.53 31.00
C VAL A 369 -38.08 -36.84 31.68
N GLU A 370 -36.85 -36.89 32.20
CA GLU A 370 -36.32 -38.06 32.89
C GLU A 370 -37.00 -38.28 34.26
N GLU A 371 -37.20 -37.22 35.05
CA GLU A 371 -37.96 -37.27 36.31
C GLU A 371 -39.41 -37.74 36.07
N LEU A 372 -40.08 -37.19 35.05
CA LEU A 372 -41.42 -37.63 34.63
C LEU A 372 -41.43 -39.12 34.27
N THR A 373 -40.39 -39.60 33.59
CA THR A 373 -40.24 -41.01 33.25
C THR A 373 -40.13 -41.89 34.51
N LEU A 374 -39.38 -41.46 35.53
CA LEU A 374 -39.29 -42.18 36.80
C LEU A 374 -40.63 -42.22 37.55
N TYR A 375 -41.38 -41.11 37.58
CA TYR A 375 -42.72 -41.11 38.19
C TYR A 375 -43.67 -42.07 37.49
N LEU A 376 -43.66 -42.10 36.15
CA LEU A 376 -44.48 -43.03 35.36
C LEU A 376 -44.12 -44.50 35.64
N ILE A 377 -42.82 -44.81 35.72
CA ILE A 377 -42.36 -46.17 36.10
C ILE A 377 -42.87 -46.54 37.49
N LYS A 378 -42.80 -45.62 38.46
CA LYS A 378 -43.30 -45.84 39.82
C LYS A 378 -44.81 -46.07 39.83
N GLN A 379 -45.58 -45.20 39.16
CA GLN A 379 -47.04 -45.34 39.06
C GLN A 379 -47.45 -46.65 38.39
N GLN A 380 -46.75 -47.08 37.34
CA GLN A 380 -47.04 -48.34 36.66
C GLN A 380 -46.83 -49.54 37.60
N LYS A 381 -45.77 -49.54 38.41
CA LYS A 381 -45.55 -50.57 39.44
C LYS A 381 -46.69 -50.61 40.45
N GLU A 382 -47.11 -49.47 40.97
CA GLU A 382 -48.24 -49.37 41.90
C GLU A 382 -49.55 -49.90 41.28
N ILE A 383 -49.82 -49.56 40.01
CA ILE A 383 -50.99 -50.07 39.28
C ILE A 383 -50.95 -51.60 39.14
N ASP A 384 -49.78 -52.16 38.82
CA ASP A 384 -49.63 -53.61 38.65
C ASP A 384 -49.76 -54.36 39.98
N GLU A 385 -49.25 -53.79 41.07
CA GLU A 385 -49.47 -54.30 42.43
C GLU A 385 -50.95 -54.27 42.82
N LEU A 386 -51.65 -53.15 42.58
CA LEU A 386 -53.09 -53.03 42.83
C LEU A 386 -53.89 -54.05 42.00
N LYS A 387 -53.57 -54.24 40.71
CA LYS A 387 -54.21 -55.25 39.86
C LYS A 387 -53.96 -56.68 40.36
N SER A 388 -52.79 -56.96 40.90
CA SER A 388 -52.45 -58.26 41.48
C SER A 388 -53.25 -58.52 42.76
N GLN A 389 -53.44 -57.50 43.60
CA GLN A 389 -54.25 -57.59 44.82
C GLN A 389 -55.74 -57.80 44.52
N ILE A 390 -56.28 -57.20 43.45
CA ILE A 390 -57.69 -57.37 43.02
C ILE A 390 -57.95 -58.78 42.44
N LYS A 391 -56.91 -59.47 41.94
CA LYS A 391 -57.03 -60.83 41.36
C LYS A 391 -56.94 -61.96 42.40
N LYS A 392 -56.66 -61.64 43.67
CA LYS A 392 -56.76 -62.57 44.80
C LYS A 392 -58.10 -62.40 45.48
#